data_AF-A0A917XHU8-F1
#
_entry.id   AF-A0A917XHU8-F1
#
_cell.length_a   1.000
_cell.length_b   1.000
_cell.length_c   1.000
_cell.angle_alpha   90.00
_cell.angle_beta   90.00
_cell.angle_gamma   90.00
#
_symmetry.space_group_name_H-M   'P 1'
#
loop_
_entity.id
_entity.type
_entity.pdbx_description
1 polymer ?
#
loop_
_entity_poly.entity_id
_entity_poly.type
_entity_poly.pdbx_seq_one_letter_code
_entity_poly.pdbx_strand_id
1 'polypeptide(L)'
;MTNRKTTFVGRFHCGQGSWRVSTATQEVATVIGRLFGRQSPSHDSHETDQFEVLPRSTSMRVVISGPESIKAGLMTAAPRYEPQPSTRLSFRLADAHALGGFRLSSPSWDLAESIPTLRTALSEADGDALCELVAETVEFTTRDGAALSYCRPSIKVIGPWHNPDQHAA
;
A
#
# COMPACT_ATOMS: atom_id res chain seq x y z
N MET A 1 -27.85 -3.14 -1.39
CA MET A 1 -26.40 -3.09 -1.10
C MET A 1 -25.71 -2.39 -2.25
N THR A 2 -25.53 -1.07 -2.14
CA THR A 2 -24.99 -0.25 -3.23
C THR A 2 -23.49 -0.50 -3.33
N ASN A 3 -23.06 -1.14 -4.41
CA ASN A 3 -21.66 -1.35 -4.76
C ASN A 3 -21.00 0.03 -4.96
N ARG A 4 -20.46 0.64 -3.89
CA ARG A 4 -19.62 1.83 -4.01
C ARG A 4 -18.36 1.42 -4.74
N LYS A 5 -18.32 1.62 -6.05
CA LYS A 5 -17.09 1.49 -6.84
C LYS A 5 -16.05 2.42 -6.23
N THR A 6 -15.02 1.85 -5.62
CA THR A 6 -13.86 2.61 -5.17
C THR A 6 -13.15 3.20 -6.39
N THR A 7 -13.14 4.53 -6.49
CA THR A 7 -12.32 5.25 -7.48
C THR A 7 -10.87 5.19 -7.01
N PHE A 8 -9.98 4.61 -7.82
CA PHE A 8 -8.56 4.54 -7.51
C PHE A 8 -7.86 5.84 -7.93
N VAL A 9 -7.18 6.48 -7.00
CA VAL A 9 -6.55 7.80 -7.17
C VAL A 9 -5.02 7.76 -7.12
N GLY A 10 -4.43 6.64 -6.70
CA GLY A 10 -2.98 6.52 -6.65
C GLY A 10 -2.46 5.10 -6.47
N ARG A 11 -1.15 4.95 -6.59
CA ARG A 11 -0.42 3.71 -6.37
C ARG A 11 0.66 3.90 -5.32
N PHE A 12 0.81 2.91 -4.47
CA PHE A 12 1.87 2.80 -3.49
C PHE A 12 2.92 1.82 -4.00
N HIS A 13 4.17 2.23 -3.84
CA HIS A 13 5.37 1.46 -4.14
C HIS A 13 6.23 1.41 -2.87
N CYS A 14 6.71 0.22 -2.52
CA CYS A 14 7.67 0.02 -1.42
C CYS A 14 9.07 -0.08 -2.07
N GLY A 15 9.94 0.90 -1.85
CA GLY A 15 11.28 0.95 -2.44
C GLY A 15 12.32 1.42 -1.44
N GLN A 16 13.44 0.72 -1.34
CA GLN A 16 14.56 1.07 -0.44
C GLN A 16 14.10 1.34 1.00
N GLY A 17 13.17 0.53 1.52
CA GLY A 17 12.65 0.70 2.89
C GLY A 17 11.70 1.89 3.10
N SER A 18 11.23 2.53 2.04
CA SER A 18 10.37 3.71 2.11
C SER A 18 9.16 3.60 1.18
N TRP A 19 8.13 4.38 1.48
CA TRP A 19 6.98 4.52 0.60
C TRP A 19 7.24 5.54 -0.50
N ARG A 20 6.81 5.21 -1.71
CA ARG A 20 6.61 6.13 -2.83
C ARG A 20 5.16 6.05 -3.26
N VAL A 21 4.53 7.20 -3.46
CA VAL A 21 3.14 7.29 -3.90
C VAL A 21 3.07 8.06 -5.20
N SER A 22 2.43 7.48 -6.20
CA SER A 22 2.26 8.09 -7.51
C SER A 22 0.77 8.33 -7.78
N THR A 23 0.40 9.54 -8.17
CA THR A 23 -0.99 9.96 -8.45
C THR A 23 -1.05 10.94 -9.61
N ALA A 24 -2.14 10.91 -10.38
CA ALA A 24 -2.37 11.86 -11.47
C ALA A 24 -2.98 13.18 -10.97
N THR A 25 -3.24 13.34 -9.67
CA THR A 25 -3.97 14.48 -9.11
C THR A 25 -3.13 15.25 -8.10
N GLN A 26 -2.89 16.53 -8.36
CA GLN A 26 -2.12 17.41 -7.49
C GLN A 26 -2.71 17.51 -6.08
N GLU A 27 -4.05 17.55 -5.99
CA GLU A 27 -4.77 17.57 -4.71
C GLU A 27 -4.43 16.34 -3.86
N VAL A 28 -4.52 15.14 -4.45
CA VAL A 28 -4.17 13.88 -3.78
C VAL A 28 -2.72 13.90 -3.34
N ALA A 29 -1.80 14.33 -4.20
CA ALA A 29 -0.37 14.44 -3.86
C ALA A 29 -0.13 15.41 -2.69
N THR A 30 -0.83 16.54 -2.69
CA THR A 30 -0.73 17.56 -1.64
C THR A 30 -1.23 17.02 -0.30
N VAL A 31 -2.38 16.33 -0.28
CA VAL A 31 -2.92 15.77 0.96
C VAL A 31 -1.99 14.67 1.51
N ILE A 32 -1.51 13.76 0.68
CA ILE A 32 -0.55 12.72 1.10
C ILE A 32 0.75 13.34 1.62
N GLY A 33 1.26 14.38 0.95
CA GLY A 33 2.44 15.11 1.40
C GLY A 33 2.26 15.72 2.79
N ARG A 34 1.09 16.32 3.06
CA ARG A 34 0.74 16.89 4.37
C ARG A 34 0.60 15.82 5.45
N LEU A 35 -0.08 14.71 5.16
CA LEU A 35 -0.30 13.62 6.12
C LEU A 35 1.02 12.98 6.57
N PHE A 36 1.99 12.84 5.67
CA PHE A 36 3.22 12.08 5.93
C PHE A 36 4.51 12.91 5.86
N GLY A 37 4.40 14.23 6.04
CA GLY A 37 5.53 15.09 6.42
C GLY A 37 6.47 15.59 5.30
N ARG A 38 6.00 15.76 4.06
CA ARG A 38 6.74 16.51 3.01
C ARG A 38 6.09 17.85 2.69
N GLN A 39 6.94 18.85 2.38
CA GLN A 39 6.52 20.23 2.09
C GLN A 39 6.22 20.53 0.61
N SER A 40 6.50 19.64 -0.34
CA SER A 40 6.07 19.80 -1.74
C SER A 40 6.15 18.46 -2.49
N PRO A 41 5.21 18.16 -3.40
CA PRO A 41 5.40 17.08 -4.37
C PRO A 41 6.62 17.40 -5.24
N SER A 42 7.50 16.44 -5.47
CA SER A 42 8.55 16.57 -6.49
C SER A 42 7.92 16.26 -7.85
N HIS A 43 7.89 17.24 -8.74
CA HIS A 43 7.43 17.05 -10.11
C HIS A 43 8.62 16.65 -10.98
N ASP A 44 8.68 15.39 -11.41
CA ASP A 44 9.68 14.93 -12.36
C ASP A 44 9.10 15.05 -13.78
N SER A 45 9.63 16.02 -14.55
CA SER A 45 8.99 16.51 -15.79
C SER A 45 9.13 15.57 -17.01
N HIS A 46 9.63 14.35 -16.83
CA HIS A 46 10.07 13.50 -17.94
C HIS A 46 9.28 12.21 -18.19
N GLU A 47 8.30 11.86 -17.33
CA GLU A 47 7.46 10.68 -17.55
C GLU A 47 6.00 11.00 -17.19
N THR A 48 5.24 11.51 -18.16
CA THR A 48 3.76 11.62 -18.16
C THR A 48 3.11 12.00 -16.81
N ASP A 49 3.02 13.30 -16.52
CA ASP A 49 1.96 13.94 -15.70
C ASP A 49 1.50 13.14 -14.45
N GLN A 50 2.46 12.66 -13.65
CA GLN A 50 2.17 11.92 -12.43
C GLN A 50 2.94 12.55 -11.26
N PHE A 51 2.21 13.10 -10.29
CA PHE A 51 2.79 13.62 -9.05
C PHE A 51 3.36 12.47 -8.24
N GLU A 52 4.63 12.59 -7.86
CA GLU A 52 5.29 11.67 -6.95
C GLU A 52 5.43 12.27 -5.55
N VAL A 53 5.04 11.50 -4.54
CA VAL A 53 5.19 11.84 -3.14
C VAL A 53 6.03 10.75 -2.47
N LEU A 54 7.01 11.18 -1.68
CA LEU A 54 7.89 10.30 -0.90
C LEU A 54 7.64 10.55 0.60
N PRO A 55 6.61 9.93 1.19
CA PRO A 55 6.32 9.96 2.62
C PRO A 55 7.57 9.76 3.50
N ARG A 56 7.67 10.51 4.60
CA ARG A 56 8.73 10.27 5.61
C ARG A 56 8.39 9.09 6.52
N SER A 57 7.11 8.93 6.83
CA SER A 57 6.63 7.82 7.66
C SER A 57 6.71 6.50 6.86
N THR A 58 7.27 5.48 7.48
CA THR A 58 7.29 4.09 6.95
C THR A 58 6.04 3.31 7.35
N SER A 59 5.25 3.80 8.30
CA SER A 59 3.96 3.23 8.70
C SER A 59 2.80 4.15 8.35
N MET A 60 1.67 3.55 7.94
CA MET A 60 0.43 4.23 7.60
C MET A 60 -0.79 3.46 8.10
N ARG A 61 -1.82 4.19 8.53
CA ARG A 61 -3.12 3.62 8.83
C ARG A 61 -3.96 3.56 7.56
N VAL A 62 -4.41 2.37 7.22
CA VAL A 62 -5.20 2.10 6.02
C VAL A 62 -6.48 1.36 6.36
N VAL A 63 -7.47 1.49 5.49
CA VAL A 63 -8.74 0.78 5.57
C VAL A 63 -8.79 -0.22 4.43
N ILE A 64 -8.97 -1.50 4.75
CA ILE A 64 -9.11 -2.60 3.80
C ILE A 64 -10.55 -3.12 3.91
N SER A 65 -11.29 -3.16 2.80
CA SER A 65 -12.73 -3.44 2.79
C SER A 65 -13.11 -4.92 2.85
N GLY A 66 -12.17 -5.78 3.22
CA GLY A 66 -12.34 -7.22 3.33
C GLY A 66 -11.29 -8.04 2.58
N PRO A 67 -11.36 -9.39 2.66
CA PRO A 67 -10.38 -10.29 2.06
C PRO A 67 -10.33 -10.25 0.52
N GLU A 68 -11.40 -9.79 -0.14
CA GLU A 68 -11.51 -9.62 -1.60
C GLU A 68 -10.66 -8.46 -2.14
N SER A 69 -10.29 -7.52 -1.26
CA SER A 69 -9.38 -6.42 -1.56
C SER A 69 -7.93 -6.90 -1.82
N ILE A 70 -7.66 -8.18 -1.55
CA ILE A 70 -6.37 -8.84 -1.77
C ILE A 70 -6.47 -9.80 -2.96
N LYS A 71 -5.58 -9.61 -3.94
CA LYS A 71 -5.32 -10.54 -5.03
C LYS A 71 -3.88 -11.01 -4.94
N ALA A 72 -3.69 -12.28 -4.58
CA ALA A 72 -2.38 -12.92 -4.52
C ALA A 72 -2.31 -14.06 -5.54
N GLY A 73 -1.13 -14.29 -6.09
CA GLY A 73 -0.86 -15.39 -7.01
C GLY A 73 0.61 -15.39 -7.43
N LEU A 74 0.94 -16.20 -8.43
CA LEU A 74 2.25 -16.22 -9.06
C LEU A 74 2.15 -15.54 -10.43
N MET A 75 3.20 -14.82 -10.81
CA MET A 75 3.35 -14.24 -12.13
C MET A 75 4.72 -14.61 -12.69
N THR A 76 4.77 -14.92 -13.98
CA THR A 76 6.01 -15.22 -14.70
C THR A 76 6.24 -14.12 -15.72
N ALA A 77 7.37 -13.42 -15.62
CA ALA A 77 7.68 -12.30 -16.52
C ALA A 77 8.01 -12.76 -17.95
N ALA A 78 8.71 -13.89 -18.09
CA ALA A 78 8.97 -14.57 -19.36
C ALA A 78 9.32 -16.04 -19.11
N PRO A 79 9.30 -16.93 -20.13
CA PRO A 79 9.45 -18.38 -19.97
C PRO A 79 10.73 -18.87 -19.27
N ARG A 80 11.76 -18.03 -19.13
CA ARG A 80 13.03 -18.36 -18.48
C ARG A 80 13.13 -17.85 -17.04
N TYR A 81 12.18 -17.04 -16.58
CA TYR A 81 12.18 -16.51 -15.22
C TYR A 81 11.35 -17.41 -14.30
N GLU A 82 11.84 -17.60 -13.09
CA GLU A 82 11.09 -18.28 -12.04
C GLU A 82 9.80 -17.49 -11.74
N PRO A 83 8.68 -18.19 -11.46
CA PRO A 83 7.46 -17.53 -11.01
C PRO A 83 7.74 -16.72 -9.75
N GLN A 84 7.39 -15.44 -9.79
CA GLN A 84 7.50 -14.55 -8.64
C GLN A 84 6.11 -14.35 -8.02
N PRO A 85 6.03 -14.12 -6.71
CA PRO A 85 4.77 -13.81 -6.08
C PRO A 85 4.30 -12.45 -6.59
N SER A 86 3.00 -12.29 -6.69
CA SER A 86 2.36 -11.04 -7.04
C SER A 86 1.18 -10.83 -6.13
N THR A 87 1.39 -9.97 -5.14
CA THR A 87 0.36 -9.54 -4.21
C THR A 87 -0.08 -8.14 -4.59
N ARG A 88 -1.36 -8.01 -4.96
CA ARG A 88 -2.04 -6.72 -5.18
C ARG A 88 -3.04 -6.49 -4.07
N LEU A 89 -2.88 -5.37 -3.38
CA LEU A 89 -3.77 -4.90 -2.32
C LEU A 89 -4.46 -3.62 -2.76
N SER A 90 -5.76 -3.52 -2.49
CA SER A 90 -6.53 -2.27 -2.59
C SER A 90 -6.92 -1.80 -1.19
N PHE A 91 -6.78 -0.50 -0.92
CA PHE A 91 -7.06 0.08 0.39
C PHE A 91 -7.41 1.56 0.28
N ARG A 92 -7.85 2.18 1.37
CA ARG A 92 -8.00 3.64 1.53
C ARG A 92 -7.11 4.13 2.68
N LEU A 93 -6.75 5.41 2.70
CA LEU A 93 -6.06 5.98 3.85
C LEU A 93 -7.08 6.23 4.97
N ALA A 94 -6.78 5.81 6.20
CA ALA A 94 -7.71 5.98 7.32
C ALA A 94 -7.92 7.47 7.64
N ASP A 95 -6.84 8.25 7.69
CA ASP A 95 -6.88 9.68 8.01
C ASP A 95 -7.32 10.57 6.82
N ALA A 96 -7.61 9.97 5.66
CA ALA A 96 -8.09 10.67 4.47
C ALA A 96 -8.94 9.76 3.59
N HIS A 97 -9.94 9.13 4.19
CA HIS A 97 -10.78 8.12 3.54
C HIS A 97 -11.53 8.67 2.31
N ALA A 98 -11.85 9.97 2.31
CA ALA A 98 -12.53 10.66 1.23
C ALA A 98 -11.68 10.82 -0.05
N LEU A 99 -10.34 10.69 0.02
CA LEU A 99 -9.47 10.80 -1.17
C LEU A 99 -9.75 9.70 -2.21
N GLY A 100 -10.31 8.58 -1.78
CA GLY A 100 -10.51 7.42 -2.64
C GLY A 100 -9.46 6.32 -2.42
N GLY A 101 -9.47 5.34 -3.33
CA GLY A 101 -8.70 4.12 -3.19
C GLY A 101 -7.27 4.22 -3.70
N PHE A 102 -6.41 3.44 -3.07
CA PHE A 102 -5.03 3.24 -3.45
C PHE A 102 -4.78 1.77 -3.74
N ARG A 103 -3.72 1.51 -4.51
CA ARG A 103 -3.27 0.15 -4.81
C ARG A 103 -1.79 -0.01 -4.50
N LEU A 104 -1.45 -1.10 -3.83
CA LEU A 104 -0.08 -1.60 -3.70
C LEU A 104 0.07 -2.85 -4.57
N SER A 105 1.20 -2.98 -5.25
CA SER A 105 1.64 -4.22 -5.90
C SER A 105 3.00 -4.58 -5.34
N SER A 106 3.16 -5.82 -4.87
CA SER A 106 4.39 -6.27 -4.21
C SER A 106 4.81 -7.65 -4.72
N PRO A 107 6.09 -7.82 -5.11
CA PRO A 107 6.70 -9.11 -5.41
C PRO A 107 7.36 -9.77 -4.19
N SER A 108 7.02 -9.36 -2.96
CA SER A 108 7.59 -9.92 -1.73
C SER A 108 6.96 -11.28 -1.39
N TRP A 109 7.81 -12.30 -1.22
CA TRP A 109 7.42 -13.61 -0.70
C TRP A 109 6.85 -13.53 0.70
N ASP A 110 7.50 -12.78 1.59
CA ASP A 110 7.04 -12.58 2.96
C ASP A 110 5.58 -12.06 3.02
N LEU A 111 5.25 -11.08 2.17
CA LEU A 111 3.89 -10.59 2.10
C LEU A 111 2.95 -11.68 1.55
N ALA A 112 3.34 -12.38 0.48
CA ALA A 112 2.53 -13.44 -0.13
C ALA A 112 2.22 -14.58 0.84
N GLU A 113 3.17 -14.97 1.68
CA GLU A 113 3.02 -15.99 2.71
C GLU A 113 2.08 -15.56 3.84
N SER A 114 2.03 -14.26 4.15
CA SER A 114 1.11 -13.72 5.16
C SER A 114 -0.36 -13.66 4.72
N ILE A 115 -0.65 -13.81 3.42
CA ILE A 115 -1.99 -13.58 2.85
C ILE A 115 -3.09 -14.46 3.45
N PRO A 116 -2.90 -15.78 3.70
CA PRO A 116 -3.93 -16.60 4.33
C PRO A 116 -4.33 -16.06 5.71
N THR A 117 -3.35 -15.75 6.55
CA THR A 117 -3.59 -15.18 7.89
C THR A 117 -4.28 -13.82 7.80
N LEU A 118 -3.80 -12.94 6.90
CA LEU A 118 -4.40 -11.63 6.69
C LEU A 118 -5.87 -11.74 6.23
N ARG A 119 -6.19 -12.67 5.34
CA ARG A 119 -7.57 -12.91 4.89
C ARG A 119 -8.48 -13.38 6.01
N THR A 120 -8.00 -14.27 6.87
CA THR A 120 -8.75 -14.70 8.06
C THR A 120 -9.04 -13.50 8.98
N ALA A 121 -8.01 -12.72 9.32
CA ALA A 121 -8.17 -11.55 10.18
C ALA A 121 -9.11 -10.48 9.60
N LEU A 122 -9.07 -10.25 8.28
CA LEU A 122 -10.01 -9.34 7.59
C LEU A 122 -11.44 -9.88 7.59
N SER A 123 -11.61 -11.21 7.54
CA SER A 123 -12.94 -11.83 7.60
C SER A 123 -13.54 -11.73 9.00
N GLU A 124 -12.72 -11.82 10.05
CA GLU A 124 -13.14 -11.68 11.45
C GLU A 124 -13.55 -10.24 11.81
N ALA A 125 -12.98 -9.23 11.13
CA ALA A 125 -13.35 -7.83 11.33
C ALA A 125 -14.77 -7.48 10.81
N ASP A 126 -15.37 -8.36 9.99
CA ASP A 126 -16.73 -8.22 9.44
C ASP A 126 -17.01 -6.84 8.78
N GLY A 127 -16.20 -6.50 7.76
CA GLY A 127 -16.37 -5.28 6.97
C GLY A 127 -15.07 -4.52 6.73
N ASP A 128 -15.14 -3.18 6.82
CA ASP A 128 -13.96 -2.33 6.70
C ASP A 128 -13.05 -2.54 7.93
N ALA A 129 -11.81 -2.94 7.70
CA ALA A 129 -10.82 -3.20 8.75
C ALA A 129 -9.76 -2.10 8.78
N LEU A 130 -9.48 -1.58 9.98
CA LEU A 130 -8.37 -0.68 10.22
C LEU A 130 -7.10 -1.51 10.29
N CYS A 131 -6.15 -1.20 9.43
CA CYS A 131 -4.88 -1.90 9.33
C CYS A 131 -3.72 -0.92 9.42
N GLU A 132 -2.60 -1.40 9.93
CA GLU A 132 -1.31 -0.75 9.82
C GLU A 132 -0.54 -1.35 8.63
N LEU A 133 -0.15 -0.50 7.68
CA LEU A 133 0.67 -0.85 6.54
C LEU A 133 2.07 -0.28 6.75
N VAL A 134 3.08 -1.15 6.83
CA VAL A 134 4.46 -0.77 7.16
C VAL A 134 5.40 -1.15 6.01
N ALA A 135 6.30 -0.24 5.66
CA ALA A 135 7.45 -0.50 4.79
C ALA A 135 8.66 -0.77 5.68
N GLU A 136 9.07 -2.03 5.77
CA GLU A 136 10.25 -2.43 6.54
C GLU A 136 11.48 -2.47 5.63
N THR A 137 12.61 -1.92 6.09
CA THR A 137 13.91 -2.11 5.45
C THR A 137 14.51 -3.41 5.94
N VAL A 138 14.76 -4.35 5.03
CA VAL A 138 15.51 -5.58 5.32
C VAL A 138 16.89 -5.44 4.70
N GLU A 139 17.92 -5.52 5.52
CA GLU A 139 19.32 -5.49 5.10
C GLU A 139 19.96 -6.86 5.31
N PHE A 140 20.67 -7.36 4.30
CA PHE A 140 21.42 -8.60 4.42
C PHE A 140 22.70 -8.53 3.59
N THR A 141 23.70 -9.30 4.00
CA THR A 141 24.93 -9.49 3.23
C THR A 141 24.81 -10.76 2.41
N THR A 142 25.03 -10.65 1.10
CA THR A 142 25.09 -11.83 0.23
C THR A 142 26.29 -12.70 0.59
N ARG A 143 26.29 -13.94 0.11
CA ARG A 143 27.44 -14.85 0.29
C ARG A 143 28.75 -14.26 -0.24
N ASP A 144 28.68 -13.39 -1.25
CA ASP A 144 29.82 -12.73 -1.87
C ASP A 144 30.22 -11.42 -1.17
N GLY A 145 29.62 -11.09 -0.02
CA GLY A 145 29.95 -9.92 0.78
C GLY A 145 29.26 -8.61 0.36
N ALA A 146 28.39 -8.64 -0.64
CA ALA A 146 27.63 -7.45 -1.05
C ALA A 146 26.51 -7.16 -0.05
N ALA A 147 26.45 -5.93 0.47
CA ALA A 147 25.32 -5.47 1.26
C ALA A 147 24.14 -5.15 0.33
N LEU A 148 23.02 -5.84 0.55
CA LEU A 148 21.76 -5.61 -0.16
C LEU A 148 20.69 -5.18 0.84
N SER A 149 19.87 -4.22 0.42
CA SER A 149 18.68 -3.82 1.16
C SER A 149 17.45 -3.89 0.25
N TYR A 150 16.32 -4.35 0.80
CA TYR A 150 15.04 -4.34 0.09
C TYR A 150 13.89 -3.92 1.02
N CYS A 151 12.79 -3.49 0.39
CA CYS A 151 11.58 -3.07 1.09
C CYS A 151 10.65 -4.26 1.28
N ARG A 152 10.34 -4.61 2.52
CA ARG A 152 9.38 -5.66 2.90
C ARG A 152 8.09 -4.98 3.39
N PRO A 153 7.02 -4.95 2.59
CA PRO A 153 5.73 -4.45 3.07
C PRO A 153 5.08 -5.47 4.03
N SER A 154 4.66 -5.02 5.21
CA SER A 154 3.92 -5.82 6.19
C SER A 154 2.57 -5.17 6.50
N ILE A 155 1.56 -6.00 6.79
CA ILE A 155 0.19 -5.54 7.08
C ILE A 155 -0.25 -6.18 8.39
N LYS A 156 -0.72 -5.35 9.32
CA LYS A 156 -1.29 -5.78 10.58
C LYS A 156 -2.73 -5.28 10.69
N VAL A 157 -3.68 -6.18 10.93
CA VAL A 157 -5.06 -5.81 11.24
C VAL A 157 -5.10 -5.32 12.69
N ILE A 158 -5.62 -4.11 12.90
CA ILE A 158 -5.80 -3.50 14.23
C ILE A 158 -7.20 -3.86 14.76
N GLY A 159 -8.22 -3.86 13.89
CA GLY A 159 -9.61 -4.18 14.25
C GLY A 159 -10.61 -3.62 13.24
N PRO A 160 -11.92 -3.64 13.56
CA PRO A 160 -12.93 -3.02 12.71
C PRO A 160 -12.74 -1.50 12.62
N TRP A 161 -12.90 -0.94 11.43
CA TRP A 161 -12.82 0.49 11.19
C TRP A 161 -14.20 1.12 11.24
N HIS A 162 -14.30 2.19 12.02
CA HIS A 162 -15.46 3.08 12.02
C HIS A 162 -15.00 4.41 11.46
N ASN A 163 -15.72 4.95 10.48
CA ASN A 163 -15.35 6.23 9.89
C ASN A 163 -15.57 7.34 10.93
N PRO A 164 -14.50 8.00 11.43
CA PRO A 164 -14.65 9.04 12.44
C PRO A 164 -15.46 10.24 11.93
N ASP A 165 -15.46 10.48 10.61
CA ASP A 165 -16.20 11.58 9.99
C ASP A 165 -17.73 11.35 9.94
N GLN A 166 -18.22 10.15 10.29
CA GLN A 166 -19.66 9.86 10.30
C GLN A 166 -20.39 10.34 11.56
N HIS A 167 -19.66 10.80 12.59
CA HIS A 167 -20.24 11.33 13.83
C HIS A 167 -20.36 12.87 13.87
N ALA A 168 -19.98 13.57 12.79
CA ALA A 168 -20.22 15.00 12.65
C ALA A 168 -21.51 15.26 11.84
N ALA A 169 -22.66 14.96 12.43
CA ALA A 169 -23.98 15.35 11.93
C ALA A 169 -24.88 15.77 13.09
#